data_AF-A0A2S9WZ41-F1
#
_entry.id   AF-A0A2S9WZ41-F1
#
_cell.length_a   1.000
_cell.length_b   1.000
_cell.length_c   1.000
_cell.angle_alpha   90.00
_cell.angle_beta   90.00
_cell.angle_gamma   90.00
#
_symmetry.space_group_name_H-M   'P 1'
#
loop_
_entity.id
_entity.type
_entity.pdbx_description
1 polymer ?
#
loop_
_entity_poly.entity_id
_entity_poly.type
_entity_poly.pdbx_seq_one_letter_code
_entity_poly.pdbx_strand_id
1 'polypeptide(L)' 'MSATTTLSSILYAQRRLANEIELFGSLPRTQQPLTPEQKRRRDDAWQRRMARELAGEDPINELAA' A
#
# COMPACT_ATOMS: atom_id res chain seq x y z
N MET A 1 3.88 24.89 15.96
CA MET A 1 2.74 24.58 16.84
C MET A 1 2.90 23.12 17.29
N SER A 2 3.10 22.88 18.58
CA SER A 2 3.39 21.53 19.12
C SER A 2 2.08 20.79 19.33
N ALA A 3 1.89 19.63 18.70
CA ALA A 3 0.68 18.83 18.83
C ALA A 3 0.68 18.13 20.19
N THR A 4 -0.25 18.48 21.08
CA THR A 4 -0.44 17.80 22.36
C THR A 4 -1.22 16.50 22.16
N THR A 5 -0.53 15.45 21.74
CA THR A 5 -1.08 14.10 21.62
C THR A 5 -1.46 13.57 23.01
N THR A 6 -2.75 13.43 23.29
CA THR A 6 -3.25 12.94 24.58
C THR A 6 -3.04 11.43 24.71
N LEU A 7 -2.80 10.91 25.92
CA LEU A 7 -2.66 9.46 26.17
C LEU A 7 -3.80 8.62 25.57
N SER A 8 -5.04 9.12 25.61
CA SER A 8 -6.20 8.46 24.99
C SER A 8 -6.06 8.25 23.48
N SER A 9 -5.44 9.20 22.77
CA SER A 9 -5.20 9.08 21.33
C SER A 9 -4.13 8.04 21.00
N ILE A 10 -3.10 7.92 21.85
CA ILE A 10 -2.04 6.91 21.72
C ILE A 10 -2.63 5.51 21.95
N LEU A 11 -3.43 5.34 22.99
CA LEU A 11 -4.07 4.06 23.30
C LEU A 11 -5.08 3.64 22.22
N TYR A 12 -5.84 4.59 21.67
CA TYR A 12 -6.74 4.35 20.55
C TYR A 12 -5.97 3.91 19.29
N ALA A 13 -4.86 4.59 18.96
CA ALA A 13 -4.01 4.22 17.83
C ALA A 13 -3.40 2.82 18.00
N GLN A 14 -2.91 2.49 19.20
CA GLN A 14 -2.37 1.15 19.50
C GLN A 14 -3.44 0.06 19.34
N ARG A 15 -4.66 0.28 19.85
CA ARG A 15 -5.75 -0.69 19.72
C ARG A 15 -6.19 -0.88 18.28
N ARG A 16 -6.22 0.19 17.48
CA ARG A 16 -6.52 0.11 16.05
C ARG A 16 -5.47 -0.73 15.30
N LEU A 17 -4.18 -0.48 15.56
CA LEU A 17 -3.09 -1.23 14.95
C LEU A 17 -3.12 -2.72 15.34
N ALA A 18 -3.41 -3.03 16.60
CA ALA A 18 -3.55 -4.42 17.05
C ALA A 18 -4.69 -5.15 16.29
N ASN A 19 -5.85 -4.50 16.14
CA ASN A 19 -6.98 -5.05 15.40
C ASN A 19 -6.65 -5.24 13.90
N GLU A 20 -5.92 -4.31 13.29
CA GLU A 20 -5.46 -4.45 11.90
C GLU A 20 -4.47 -5.61 11.76
N ILE A 21 -3.55 -5.80 12.70
CA ILE A 21 -2.62 -6.93 12.71
C ILE A 21 -3.36 -8.26 12.90
N GLU A 22 -4.39 -8.33 13.73
CA GLU A 22 -5.21 -9.54 13.88
C GLU A 22 -6.02 -9.84 12.60
N LEU A 23 -6.58 -8.81 11.97
CA LEU A 23 -7.40 -8.94 10.76
C LEU A 23 -6.56 -9.30 9.52
N PHE A 24 -5.38 -8.71 9.37
CA PHE A 24 -4.49 -8.93 8.22
C PHE A 24 -3.40 -9.98 8.47
N GLY A 25 -3.07 -10.26 9.72
CA GLY A 25 -2.12 -11.31 10.12
C GLY A 25 -2.72 -12.71 10.11
N SER A 26 -4.05 -12.83 10.20
CA SER A 26 -4.79 -14.10 10.09
C SER A 26 -5.15 -14.48 8.65
N LEU A 27 -4.99 -13.57 7.68
CA LEU A 27 -5.09 -13.95 6.28
C LEU A 27 -3.97 -14.93 5.97
N PRO A 28 -4.27 -16.18 5.57
CA PRO A 28 -3.23 -17.08 5.14
C PRO A 28 -2.48 -16.37 4.01
N ARG A 29 -1.20 -16.06 4.22
CA ARG A 29 -0.30 -15.64 3.16
C ARG A 29 -0.06 -16.84 2.25
N THR A 30 -1.09 -17.30 1.56
CA THR A 30 -0.96 -18.17 0.39
C THR A 30 -0.44 -17.30 -0.76
N GLN A 31 0.75 -16.74 -0.56
CA GLN A 31 1.56 -16.22 -1.64
C GLN A 31 2.07 -17.46 -2.37
N GLN A 32 1.20 -18.05 -3.20
CA GLN A 32 1.65 -19.04 -4.16
C GLN A 32 2.79 -18.38 -4.95
N PRO A 33 3.93 -19.06 -5.09
CA PRO A 33 5.05 -18.51 -5.83
C PRO A 33 4.56 -18.20 -7.25
N LEU A 34 4.76 -16.96 -7.68
CA LEU A 34 4.38 -16.53 -9.02
C LEU A 34 5.08 -17.44 -10.04
N THR A 35 4.32 -17.93 -11.01
CA THR A 35 4.92 -18.58 -12.18
C THR A 35 5.84 -17.59 -12.90
N PRO A 36 6.85 -18.06 -13.66
CA PRO A 36 7.75 -17.18 -14.42
C PRO A 36 7.00 -16.18 -15.31
N GLU A 37 5.90 -16.62 -15.91
CA GLU A 37 5.05 -15.78 -16.77
C GLU A 37 4.29 -14.70 -15.99
N GLN A 38 3.73 -15.04 -14.83
CA GLN A 38 3.07 -14.05 -13.96
C GLN A 38 4.07 -13.01 -13.44
N LYS A 39 5.31 -13.42 -13.13
CA LYS A 39 6.38 -12.50 -12.74
C LYS A 39 6.70 -11.52 -13.86
N ARG A 40 6.88 -12.00 -15.10
CA ARG A 40 7.10 -11.13 -16.29
C ARG A 40 5.98 -10.11 -16.45
N ARG A 41 4.72 -10.55 -16.43
CA ARG A 41 3.56 -9.65 -16.58
C ARG A 41 3.51 -8.58 -15.49
N ARG A 42 3.81 -8.95 -14.25
CA ARG A 42 3.89 -8.01 -13.12
C ARG A 42 4.99 -6.99 -13.33
N ASP A 43 6.18 -7.45 -13.71
CA ASP A 43 7.35 -6.59 -13.90
C ASP A 43 7.14 -5.65 -15.10
N ASP A 44 6.54 -6.12 -16.21
CA ASP A 44 6.14 -5.31 -17.36
C ASP A 44 5.08 -4.25 -16.99
N ALA A 45 4.06 -4.65 -16.23
CA ALA A 45 3.02 -3.73 -15.76
C ALA A 45 3.62 -2.64 -14.87
N TRP A 46 4.56 -3.01 -14.00
CA TRP A 46 5.31 -2.07 -13.17
C TRP A 46 6.12 -1.09 -14.01
N GLN A 47 6.88 -1.59 -15.00
CA GLN A 47 7.66 -0.74 -15.91
C GLN A 47 6.78 0.25 -16.68
N ARG A 48 5.63 -0.18 -17.20
CA ARG A 48 4.67 0.73 -17.88
C ARG A 48 4.09 1.77 -16.94
N ARG A 49 3.89 1.44 -15.67
CA ARG A 49 3.44 2.42 -14.66
C ARG A 49 4.51 3.46 -14.39
N MET A 50 5.74 3.02 -14.12
CA MET A 50 6.88 3.92 -13.89
C MET A 50 7.13 4.84 -15.10
N ALA A 51 7.01 4.30 -16.32
CA ALA A 51 7.18 5.08 -17.54
C ALA A 51 6.13 6.20 -17.66
N ARG A 52 4.87 5.94 -17.30
CA ARG A 52 3.80 6.96 -17.29
C ARG A 52 4.02 8.02 -16.21
N GLU A 53 4.43 7.61 -15.02
CA GLU A 53 4.74 8.52 -13.92
C GLU A 53 5.91 9.46 -14.28
N LEU A 54 6.96 8.93 -14.91
CA LEU A 54 8.09 9.72 -15.43
C LEU A 54 7.68 10.66 -16.57
N ALA A 55 6.76 10.24 -17.43
CA ALA A 55 6.23 11.06 -18.51
C ALA A 55 5.24 12.14 -18.03
N GLY A 56 4.80 12.10 -16.77
CA GLY A 56 3.77 12.99 -16.24
C GLY A 56 2.35 12.67 -16.73
N GLU A 57 2.15 11.53 -17.38
CA GLU A 57 0.87 11.04 -17.93
C GLU A 57 0.21 10.02 -16.99
N ASP A 58 0.38 10.17 -15.68
CA ASP A 58 -0.35 9.32 -14.73
C ASP A 58 -1.80 9.86 -14.62
N PRO A 59 -2.83 9.08 -15.01
CA PRO A 59 -4.23 9.51 -14.89
C PRO A 59 -4.63 9.83 -13.45
N ILE A 60 -3.88 9.38 -12.45
CA ILE A 60 -4.09 9.78 -11.05
C ILE A 60 -3.73 11.25 -10.83
N ASN A 61 -2.72 11.76 -11.53
CA ASN A 61 -2.29 13.17 -11.44
C ASN A 61 -3.18 14.09 -12.28
N GLU A 62 -3.82 13.61 -13.35
CA GLU A 62 -4.79 14.40 -14.14
C GLU A 62 -6.10 14.69 -13.38
N LEU A 63 -6.49 13.84 -12.42
CA LEU A 63 -7.67 14.06 -11.56
C LEU A 63 -7.42 15.06 -10.42
N ALA A 64 -6.16 15.46 -10.19
CA ALA A 64 -5.76 16.37 -9.12
C ALA A 64 -5.45 17.80 -9.60
N ALA A 65 -5.65 18.09 -10.88
CA ALA A 65 -5.52 19.41 -11.51
C ALA A 65 -6.90 19.99 -11.85
#